data_AF-A0A7C0VKR9-F1
#
_entry.id   AF-A0A7C0VKR9-F1
#
_cell.length_a   1.000
_cell.length_b   1.000
_cell.length_c   1.000
_cell.angle_alpha   90.00
_cell.angle_beta   90.00
_cell.angle_gamma   90.00
#
_symmetry.space_group_name_H-M   'P 1'
#
loop_
_entity.id
_entity.type
_entity.pdbx_description
1 polymer ?
#
loop_
_entity_poly.entity_id
_entity_poly.type
_entity_poly.pdbx_seq_one_letter_code
_entity_poly.pdbx_strand_id
1 'polypeptide(L)'
;MKKVINITTAKHTLLKIIAELEEDIIITRDYQPVAMLSPMPQNTAEQKPALIVLAAKQCGRHTRMESITAINTSAMLFNKTIVVYSRETEPYLGEFDHQNLLVIETEKKEHPIVTSLKAGIACLEASDTFFMFSFLNKPITQDTFLRLTTAIKEAETENKGIIIPVSAGKPSHPLIFSTRYKVNIIKIRKELGIPHIIKRHKEDILYVNVEE
;
A
#
# COMPACT_ATOMS: atom_id res chain seq x y z
N MET A 1 -34.97 14.41 -22.22
CA MET A 1 -34.32 13.32 -22.98
C MET A 1 -33.45 12.53 -22.02
N LYS A 2 -33.71 11.23 -21.81
CA LYS A 2 -32.95 10.38 -20.87
C LYS A 2 -31.84 9.67 -21.64
N LYS A 3 -30.58 9.96 -21.31
CA LYS A 3 -29.42 9.29 -21.90
C LYS A 3 -29.21 7.96 -21.17
N VAL A 4 -29.21 6.84 -21.88
CA VAL A 4 -28.98 5.50 -21.33
C VAL A 4 -27.60 5.03 -21.79
N ILE A 5 -26.78 4.53 -20.87
CA ILE A 5 -25.46 3.98 -21.17
C ILE A 5 -25.58 2.46 -21.23
N ASN A 6 -25.18 1.86 -22.36
CA ASN A 6 -25.10 0.41 -22.50
C ASN A 6 -23.76 -0.09 -21.90
N ILE A 7 -23.82 -0.89 -20.83
CA ILE A 7 -22.64 -1.34 -20.10
C ILE A 7 -21.69 -2.22 -20.94
N THR A 8 -22.24 -3.02 -21.86
CA THR A 8 -21.45 -3.85 -22.78
C THR A 8 -20.56 -2.99 -23.68
N THR A 9 -21.08 -1.84 -24.10
CA THR A 9 -20.35 -0.86 -24.92
C THR A 9 -19.35 -0.07 -24.08
N ALA A 10 -19.72 0.24 -22.83
CA ALA A 10 -18.90 1.00 -21.91
C ALA A 10 -17.82 0.18 -21.20
N LYS A 11 -17.74 -1.15 -21.37
CA LYS A 11 -16.87 -2.04 -20.55
C LYS A 11 -15.40 -1.58 -20.43
N HIS A 12 -14.86 -0.94 -21.47
CA HIS A 12 -13.47 -0.43 -21.49
C HIS A 12 -13.30 0.97 -20.88
N THR A 13 -14.39 1.72 -20.75
CA THR A 13 -14.42 3.07 -20.16
C THR A 13 -15.26 3.11 -18.89
N LEU A 14 -15.74 1.97 -18.41
CA LEU A 14 -16.72 1.86 -17.34
C LEU A 14 -16.20 2.53 -16.07
N LEU A 15 -14.95 2.25 -15.70
CA LEU A 15 -14.31 2.87 -14.53
C LEU A 15 -14.18 4.40 -14.67
N LYS A 16 -13.94 4.90 -15.90
CA LYS A 16 -13.89 6.35 -16.14
C LYS A 16 -15.26 6.98 -15.97
N ILE A 17 -16.30 6.35 -16.52
CA ILE A 17 -17.69 6.80 -16.40
C ILE A 17 -18.11 6.78 -14.92
N ILE A 18 -17.77 5.71 -14.19
CA ILE A 18 -18.06 5.57 -12.76
C ILE A 18 -17.35 6.66 -11.95
N ALA A 19 -16.08 6.95 -12.23
CA ALA A 19 -15.33 7.98 -11.53
C ALA A 19 -15.88 9.41 -11.74
N GLU A 20 -16.63 9.63 -12.82
CA GLU A 20 -17.32 10.89 -13.11
C GLU A 20 -18.74 10.94 -12.48
N LEU A 21 -19.25 9.82 -11.96
CA LEU A 21 -20.53 9.77 -11.26
C LEU A 21 -20.33 10.10 -9.77
N GLU A 22 -21.07 11.09 -9.27
CA GLU A 22 -21.09 11.46 -7.84
C GLU A 22 -22.12 10.64 -7.03
N GLU A 23 -22.64 9.56 -7.60
CA GLU A 23 -23.71 8.73 -7.03
C GLU A 23 -23.23 7.30 -6.77
N ASP A 24 -23.86 6.63 -5.80
CA ASP A 24 -23.67 5.20 -5.57
C ASP A 24 -24.20 4.37 -6.74
N ILE A 25 -23.42 3.38 -7.17
CA ILE A 25 -23.77 2.48 -8.27
C ILE A 25 -23.97 1.08 -7.71
N ILE A 26 -25.21 0.61 -7.75
CA ILE A 26 -25.54 -0.76 -7.35
C ILE A 26 -25.35 -1.69 -8.55
N ILE A 27 -24.50 -2.70 -8.38
CA ILE A 27 -24.32 -3.81 -9.32
C ILE A 27 -25.30 -4.91 -8.90
N THR A 28 -26.18 -5.32 -9.82
CA THR A 28 -27.17 -6.37 -9.59
C THR A 28 -26.90 -7.61 -10.44
N ARG A 29 -27.28 -8.78 -9.93
CA ARG A 29 -27.36 -10.05 -10.65
C ARG A 29 -28.71 -10.67 -10.36
N ASP A 30 -29.46 -11.06 -11.39
CA ASP A 30 -30.80 -11.64 -11.25
C ASP A 30 -31.74 -10.77 -10.38
N TYR A 31 -31.69 -9.45 -10.61
CA TYR A 31 -32.45 -8.42 -9.88
C TYR A 31 -32.10 -8.27 -8.39
N GLN A 32 -31.05 -8.95 -7.92
CA GLN A 32 -30.55 -8.83 -6.55
C GLN A 32 -29.27 -7.98 -6.53
N PRO A 33 -29.13 -7.02 -5.60
CA PRO A 33 -27.86 -6.33 -5.37
C PRO A 33 -26.77 -7.34 -5.01
N VAL A 34 -25.64 -7.29 -5.72
CA VAL A 34 -24.46 -8.13 -5.43
C VAL A 34 -23.21 -7.32 -5.09
N ALA A 35 -23.17 -6.04 -5.47
CA ALA A 35 -22.13 -5.10 -5.06
C ALA A 35 -22.63 -3.66 -5.15
N MET A 36 -21.92 -2.73 -4.52
CA MET A 36 -22.13 -1.29 -4.66
C MET A 36 -20.77 -0.62 -4.87
N LEU A 37 -20.72 0.35 -5.77
CA LEU A 37 -19.57 1.23 -5.97
C LEU A 37 -19.98 2.61 -5.47
N SER A 38 -19.32 3.08 -4.42
CA SER A 38 -19.55 4.41 -3.88
C SER A 38 -18.43 5.36 -4.31
N PRO A 39 -18.71 6.63 -4.59
CA PRO A 39 -17.68 7.65 -4.70
C PRO A 39 -16.84 7.68 -3.43
N MET A 40 -15.52 7.66 -3.56
CA MET A 40 -14.63 7.65 -2.39
C MET A 40 -14.66 9.03 -1.71
N PRO A 41 -15.01 9.12 -0.41
CA PRO A 41 -15.04 10.39 0.29
C PRO A 41 -13.64 11.02 0.34
N GLN A 42 -13.55 12.32 0.06
CA GLN A 42 -12.32 13.08 0.26
C GLN A 42 -12.15 13.35 1.76
N ASN A 43 -11.49 12.44 2.46
CA ASN A 43 -11.25 12.60 3.89
C ASN A 43 -10.02 13.49 4.13
N THR A 44 -10.20 14.58 4.88
CA THR A 44 -9.20 15.61 5.20
C THR A 44 -8.61 15.47 6.61
N ALA A 45 -8.89 14.39 7.32
CA ALA A 45 -8.33 14.13 8.66
C ALA A 45 -6.81 13.87 8.61
N GLU A 46 -6.13 14.07 9.75
CA GLU A 46 -4.67 13.90 9.93
C GLU A 46 -4.20 12.57 9.30
N GLN A 47 -3.46 12.67 8.18
CA GLN A 47 -3.21 11.52 7.29
C GLN A 47 -2.08 10.64 7.81
N LYS A 48 -2.46 9.62 8.57
CA LYS A 48 -1.60 8.45 8.81
C LYS A 48 -1.31 7.75 7.48
N PRO A 49 -0.08 7.26 7.25
CA PRO A 49 0.24 6.56 6.01
C PRO A 49 -0.50 5.21 5.95
N ALA A 50 -0.66 4.69 4.73
CA ALA A 50 -1.03 3.30 4.54
C ALA A 50 0.20 2.39 4.71
N LEU A 51 0.05 1.21 5.33
CA LEU A 51 1.10 0.19 5.37
C LEU A 51 0.83 -0.88 4.32
N ILE A 52 1.79 -1.15 3.45
CA ILE A 52 1.75 -2.28 2.50
C ILE A 52 2.72 -3.36 2.98
N VAL A 53 2.19 -4.53 3.33
CA VAL A 53 2.97 -5.67 3.80
C VAL A 53 3.12 -6.68 2.66
N LEU A 54 4.35 -6.89 2.20
CA LEU A 54 4.64 -7.87 1.15
C LEU A 54 4.83 -9.25 1.79
N ALA A 55 3.76 -10.05 1.74
CA ALA A 55 3.62 -11.36 2.40
C ALA A 55 3.54 -12.54 1.42
N ALA A 56 3.75 -12.31 0.12
CA ALA A 56 3.63 -13.35 -0.92
C ALA A 56 4.76 -14.41 -0.92
N LYS A 57 5.75 -14.30 -0.02
CA LYS A 57 6.84 -15.27 0.11
C LYS A 57 6.78 -15.92 1.49
N GLN A 58 6.85 -17.24 1.52
CA GLN A 58 6.92 -18.00 2.76
C GLN A 58 8.15 -17.59 3.59
N CYS A 59 7.98 -17.56 4.90
CA CYS A 59 9.04 -17.34 5.87
C CYS A 59 8.86 -18.26 7.09
N GLY A 60 9.93 -18.39 7.89
CA GLY A 60 9.90 -19.19 9.10
C GLY A 60 8.88 -18.64 10.10
N ARG A 61 8.23 -19.54 10.86
CA ARG A 61 7.19 -19.17 11.84
C ARG A 61 7.65 -18.07 12.80
N HIS A 62 8.88 -18.15 13.30
CA HIS A 62 9.41 -17.13 14.22
C HIS A 62 9.42 -15.73 13.60
N THR A 63 10.08 -15.58 12.43
CA THR A 63 10.15 -14.33 11.66
C THR A 63 8.77 -13.79 11.30
N ARG A 64 7.85 -14.69 10.91
CA ARG A 64 6.45 -14.34 10.60
C ARG A 64 5.75 -13.76 11.83
N MET A 65 5.77 -14.49 12.94
CA MET A 65 5.10 -14.08 14.17
C MET A 65 5.66 -12.77 14.71
N GLU A 66 6.98 -12.59 14.66
CA GLU A 66 7.65 -11.35 15.07
C GLU A 66 7.17 -10.16 14.23
N SER A 67 7.17 -10.30 12.91
CA SER A 67 6.72 -9.24 11.99
C SER A 67 5.24 -8.92 12.17
N ILE A 68 4.38 -9.93 12.24
CA ILE A 68 2.92 -9.75 12.39
C ILE A 68 2.59 -9.15 13.76
N THR A 69 3.28 -9.57 14.82
CA THR A 69 3.10 -8.97 16.16
C THR A 69 3.42 -7.48 16.12
N ALA A 70 4.56 -7.09 15.55
CA ALA A 70 4.94 -5.68 15.41
C ALA A 70 3.94 -4.88 14.54
N ILE A 71 3.41 -5.48 13.48
CA ILE A 71 2.40 -4.86 12.62
C ILE A 71 1.08 -4.67 13.39
N ASN A 72 0.60 -5.69 14.10
CA ASN A 72 -0.64 -5.62 14.87
C ASN A 72 -0.53 -4.56 15.98
N THR A 73 0.57 -4.51 16.73
CA THR A 73 0.77 -3.52 17.79
C THR A 73 0.96 -2.10 17.25
N SER A 74 1.41 -1.97 16.00
CA SER A 74 1.63 -0.68 15.33
C SER A 74 0.45 -0.24 14.46
N ALA A 75 -0.63 -1.02 14.38
CA ALA A 75 -1.74 -0.78 13.44
C ALA A 75 -2.34 0.63 13.57
N MET A 76 -2.38 1.17 14.80
CA MET A 76 -2.89 2.53 15.07
C MET A 76 -2.04 3.66 14.46
N LEU A 77 -0.81 3.39 14.02
CA LEU A 77 0.06 4.35 13.34
C LEU A 77 -0.28 4.51 11.86
N PHE A 78 -1.11 3.60 11.32
CA PHE A 78 -1.51 3.56 9.93
C PHE A 78 -3.00 3.84 9.80
N ASN A 79 -3.43 4.36 8.66
CA ASN A 79 -4.87 4.47 8.38
C ASN A 79 -5.47 3.11 7.98
N LYS A 80 -4.68 2.30 7.25
CA LYS A 80 -4.99 0.93 6.84
C LYS A 80 -3.70 0.13 6.62
N THR A 81 -3.81 -1.18 6.78
CA THR A 81 -2.78 -2.16 6.40
C THR A 81 -3.27 -2.95 5.20
N ILE A 82 -2.44 -3.07 4.17
CA ILE A 82 -2.70 -3.80 2.94
C ILE A 82 -1.72 -4.97 2.89
N VAL A 83 -2.21 -6.19 3.09
CA VAL A 83 -1.40 -7.41 3.05
C VAL A 83 -1.50 -8.05 1.67
N VAL A 84 -0.36 -8.12 0.98
CA VAL A 84 -0.28 -8.76 -0.33
C VAL A 84 0.27 -10.18 -0.17
N TYR A 85 -0.58 -11.18 -0.34
CA TYR A 85 -0.29 -12.59 -0.08
C TYR A 85 -0.32 -13.43 -1.36
N SER A 86 0.19 -14.66 -1.30
CA SER A 86 -0.01 -15.67 -2.35
C SER A 86 -0.79 -16.84 -1.76
N ARG A 87 -1.32 -17.74 -2.61
CA ARG A 87 -2.00 -18.94 -2.16
C ARG A 87 -1.21 -19.76 -1.11
N GLU A 88 0.12 -19.78 -1.21
CA GLU A 88 0.99 -20.47 -0.26
C GLU A 88 1.14 -19.77 1.10
N THR A 89 0.81 -18.48 1.18
CA THR A 89 0.87 -17.66 2.40
C THR A 89 -0.50 -17.19 2.90
N GLU A 90 -1.58 -17.56 2.22
CA GLU A 90 -2.96 -17.37 2.66
C GLU A 90 -3.22 -17.81 4.11
N PRO A 91 -2.65 -18.94 4.61
CA PRO A 91 -2.82 -19.32 6.02
C PRO A 91 -2.30 -18.29 7.04
N TYR A 92 -1.45 -17.34 6.63
CA TYR A 92 -0.91 -16.31 7.52
C TYR A 92 -1.93 -15.20 7.81
N LEU A 93 -2.97 -15.06 6.98
CA LEU A 93 -3.94 -13.97 7.09
C LEU A 93 -4.70 -14.00 8.42
N GLY A 94 -4.94 -15.20 8.97
CA GLY A 94 -5.59 -15.37 10.27
C GLY A 94 -4.75 -14.92 11.47
N GLU A 95 -3.50 -14.50 11.27
CA GLU A 95 -2.62 -13.99 12.33
C GLU A 95 -2.65 -12.45 12.43
N PHE A 96 -3.20 -11.75 11.43
CA PHE A 96 -3.42 -10.31 11.49
C PHE A 96 -4.70 -9.99 12.26
N ASP A 97 -4.60 -9.17 13.29
CA ASP A 97 -5.70 -8.91 14.23
C ASP A 97 -5.86 -7.41 14.48
N HIS A 98 -6.36 -6.69 13.47
CA HIS A 98 -6.74 -5.28 13.59
C HIS A 98 -7.83 -4.89 12.57
N GLN A 99 -8.57 -3.82 12.86
CA GLN A 99 -9.82 -3.50 12.14
C GLN A 99 -9.64 -3.03 10.68
N ASN A 100 -8.58 -2.26 10.37
CA ASN A 100 -8.39 -1.66 9.04
C ASN A 100 -7.45 -2.49 8.15
N LEU A 101 -7.81 -3.75 7.91
CA LEU A 101 -7.02 -4.70 7.13
C LEU A 101 -7.63 -4.92 5.74
N LEU A 102 -6.83 -4.72 4.69
CA LEU A 102 -7.13 -5.13 3.33
C LEU A 102 -6.19 -6.27 2.94
N VAL A 103 -6.73 -7.30 2.27
CA VAL A 103 -5.94 -8.45 1.80
C VAL A 103 -6.07 -8.59 0.29
N ILE A 104 -4.95 -8.86 -0.38
CA ILE A 104 -4.90 -8.98 -1.84
C ILE A 104 -4.04 -10.18 -2.21
N GLU A 105 -4.61 -11.12 -2.95
CA GLU A 105 -3.85 -12.22 -3.54
C GLU A 105 -3.05 -11.75 -4.76
N THR A 106 -1.82 -12.22 -4.89
CA THR A 106 -1.02 -12.07 -6.11
C THR A 106 -0.63 -13.43 -6.68
N GLU A 107 -0.97 -13.66 -7.94
CA GLU A 107 -0.67 -14.90 -8.65
C GLU A 107 0.66 -14.85 -9.42
N LYS A 108 1.30 -13.67 -9.52
CA LYS A 108 2.45 -13.48 -10.43
C LYS A 108 3.76 -13.91 -9.77
N LYS A 109 4.33 -14.99 -10.31
CA LYS A 109 5.63 -15.54 -9.89
C LYS A 109 6.83 -14.74 -10.40
N GLU A 110 6.69 -14.03 -11.51
CA GLU A 110 7.77 -13.21 -12.09
C GLU A 110 7.86 -11.83 -11.44
N HIS A 111 9.05 -11.50 -10.91
CA HIS A 111 9.32 -10.27 -10.15
C HIS A 111 8.31 -10.05 -9.02
N PRO A 112 8.26 -10.96 -8.04
CA PRO A 112 7.20 -11.00 -7.03
C PRO A 112 7.15 -9.69 -6.23
N ILE A 113 8.31 -9.11 -5.86
CA ILE A 113 8.37 -7.88 -5.06
C ILE A 113 7.68 -6.70 -5.76
N VAL A 114 8.11 -6.37 -6.99
CA VAL A 114 7.57 -5.22 -7.72
C VAL A 114 6.11 -5.43 -8.08
N THR A 115 5.72 -6.67 -8.42
CA THR A 115 4.31 -6.97 -8.71
C THR A 115 3.44 -6.86 -7.46
N SER A 116 3.86 -7.43 -6.33
CA SER A 116 3.12 -7.33 -5.07
C SER A 116 3.00 -5.88 -4.60
N LEU A 117 4.07 -5.09 -4.71
CA LEU A 117 4.03 -3.68 -4.37
C LEU A 117 3.04 -2.91 -5.26
N LYS A 118 3.02 -3.18 -6.57
CA LYS A 118 2.03 -2.57 -7.48
C LYS A 118 0.60 -2.95 -7.10
N ALA A 119 0.36 -4.20 -6.69
CA ALA A 119 -0.94 -4.65 -6.22
C ALA A 119 -1.36 -3.88 -4.95
N GLY A 120 -0.47 -3.75 -3.97
CA GLY A 120 -0.74 -2.97 -2.76
C GLY A 120 -1.00 -1.48 -3.05
N ILE A 121 -0.19 -0.87 -3.93
CA ILE A 121 -0.35 0.54 -4.33
C ILE A 121 -1.68 0.80 -5.05
N ALA A 122 -2.23 -0.19 -5.76
CA ALA A 122 -3.51 -0.07 -6.42
C ALA A 122 -4.68 0.13 -5.43
N CYS A 123 -4.51 -0.30 -4.17
CA CYS A 123 -5.49 -0.14 -3.10
C CYS A 123 -5.33 1.15 -2.29
N LEU A 124 -4.39 2.02 -2.67
CA LEU A 124 -4.30 3.36 -2.09
C LEU A 124 -5.43 4.26 -2.62
N GLU A 125 -6.03 5.00 -1.70
CA GLU A 125 -7.13 5.94 -1.89
C GLU A 125 -6.59 7.35 -2.21
N ALA A 126 -7.46 8.24 -2.67
CA ALA A 126 -7.07 9.62 -2.98
C ALA A 126 -6.63 10.41 -1.72
N SER A 127 -7.15 10.03 -0.55
CA SER A 127 -6.78 10.59 0.75
C SER A 127 -5.46 10.05 1.31
N ASP A 128 -4.80 9.09 0.65
CA ASP A 128 -3.47 8.65 1.07
C ASP A 128 -2.42 9.63 0.55
N THR A 129 -1.64 10.24 1.45
CA THR A 129 -0.50 11.11 1.08
C THR A 129 0.83 10.39 1.13
N PHE A 130 0.97 9.42 2.03
CA PHE A 130 2.15 8.56 2.13
C PHE A 130 1.73 7.10 2.27
N PHE A 131 2.59 6.22 1.80
CA PHE A 131 2.50 4.80 2.06
C PHE A 131 3.87 4.25 2.42
N MET A 132 3.88 3.35 3.38
CA MET A 132 5.04 2.57 3.80
C MET A 132 4.94 1.19 3.16
N PHE A 133 6.06 0.58 2.76
CA PHE A 133 6.06 -0.84 2.47
C PHE A 133 7.17 -1.61 3.19
N SER A 134 6.79 -2.77 3.72
CA SER A 134 7.65 -3.69 4.45
C SER A 134 7.57 -5.10 3.84
N PHE A 135 8.50 -5.97 4.23
CA PHE A 135 8.45 -7.38 3.88
C PHE A 135 8.10 -8.19 5.12
N LEU A 136 7.18 -9.14 5.01
CA LEU A 136 6.81 -10.01 6.13
C LEU A 136 7.98 -10.87 6.64
N ASN A 137 8.99 -11.11 5.80
CA ASN A 137 10.17 -11.89 6.16
C ASN A 137 11.34 -11.04 6.68
N LYS A 138 11.12 -9.75 6.93
CA LYS A 138 12.08 -8.82 7.54
C LYS A 138 11.39 -8.12 8.72
N PRO A 139 11.50 -8.67 9.93
CA PRO A 139 10.93 -8.08 11.13
C PRO A 139 11.43 -6.65 11.33
N ILE A 140 10.54 -5.79 11.83
CA ILE A 140 10.77 -4.38 12.10
C ILE A 140 10.19 -4.12 13.49
N THR A 141 10.87 -3.31 14.30
CA THR A 141 10.40 -2.96 15.64
C THR A 141 9.27 -1.94 15.59
N GLN A 142 8.41 -1.94 16.61
CA GLN A 142 7.37 -0.91 16.77
C GLN A 142 7.98 0.50 16.86
N ASP A 143 9.14 0.64 17.51
CA ASP A 143 9.86 1.92 17.58
C ASP A 143 10.25 2.42 16.19
N THR A 144 10.76 1.54 15.32
CA THR A 144 11.06 1.88 13.93
C THR A 144 9.80 2.37 13.19
N PHE A 145 8.66 1.70 13.36
CA PHE A 145 7.40 2.18 12.77
C PHE A 145 6.99 3.56 13.30
N LEU A 146 7.06 3.77 14.61
CA LEU A 146 6.72 5.05 15.24
C LEU A 146 7.64 6.18 14.75
N ARG A 147 8.95 5.93 14.70
CA ARG A 147 9.94 6.90 14.26
C ARG A 147 9.75 7.31 12.81
N LEU A 148 9.52 6.33 11.93
CA LEU A 148 9.33 6.59 10.50
C LEU A 148 8.00 7.28 10.20
N THR A 149 6.93 6.94 10.92
CA THR A 149 5.63 7.62 10.76
C THR A 149 5.69 9.06 11.29
N THR A 150 6.43 9.31 12.36
CA THR A 150 6.67 10.68 12.87
C THR A 150 7.48 11.53 11.90
N ALA A 151 8.47 10.93 11.21
CA ALA A 151 9.30 11.61 10.22
C ALA A 151 8.54 12.09 8.97
N ILE A 152 7.29 11.68 8.78
CA ILE A 152 6.44 12.18 7.68
C ILE A 152 6.23 13.69 7.79
N LYS A 153 6.02 14.22 8.99
CA LYS A 153 5.82 15.67 9.20
C LYS A 153 7.06 16.48 8.80
N GLU A 154 8.25 15.95 9.08
CA GLU A 154 9.52 16.54 8.65
C GLU A 154 9.67 16.46 7.13
N ALA A 155 9.38 15.29 6.53
CA ALA A 155 9.40 15.12 5.08
C ALA A 155 8.46 16.09 4.37
N GLU A 156 7.24 16.30 4.88
CA GLU A 156 6.31 17.29 4.33
C GLU A 156 6.84 18.72 4.42
N THR A 157 7.43 19.08 5.58
CA THR A 157 8.02 20.41 5.81
C THR A 157 9.19 20.68 4.86
N GLU A 158 10.03 19.68 4.63
CA GLU A 158 11.17 19.77 3.71
C GLU A 158 10.82 19.46 2.24
N ASN A 159 9.54 19.22 1.95
CA ASN A 159 9.05 18.78 0.64
C ASN A 159 9.76 17.53 0.10
N LYS A 160 10.18 16.62 0.99
CA LYS A 160 10.72 15.28 0.68
C LYS A 160 9.59 14.29 0.45
N GLY A 161 9.77 13.44 -0.55
CA GLY A 161 8.74 12.47 -0.97
C GLY A 161 9.16 11.03 -0.78
N ILE A 162 10.36 10.76 -0.28
CA ILE A 162 10.87 9.43 0.02
C ILE A 162 11.51 9.46 1.40
N ILE A 163 11.15 8.53 2.28
CA ILE A 163 11.80 8.37 3.58
C ILE A 163 12.47 7.00 3.61
N ILE A 164 13.75 6.98 3.96
CA ILE A 164 14.57 5.77 4.00
C ILE A 164 15.18 5.62 5.38
N PRO A 165 14.86 4.53 6.13
CA PRO A 165 15.57 4.23 7.37
C PRO A 165 17.03 3.89 7.10
N VAL A 166 17.90 4.28 8.03
CA VAL A 166 19.32 3.94 8.03
C VAL A 166 19.63 3.20 9.33
N SER A 167 19.96 1.92 9.20
CA SER A 167 20.39 1.05 10.30
C SER A 167 21.88 0.74 10.11
N ALA A 168 22.68 0.92 11.16
CA ALA A 168 24.14 0.73 11.13
C ALA A 168 24.84 1.39 9.91
N GLY A 169 24.39 2.60 9.56
CA GLY A 169 24.94 3.37 8.43
C GLY A 169 24.52 2.88 7.04
N LYS A 170 23.58 1.93 6.93
CA LYS A 170 23.09 1.37 5.67
C LYS A 170 21.59 1.61 5.50
N PRO A 171 21.12 1.97 4.29
CA PRO A 171 19.71 2.00 3.97
C PRO A 171 19.04 0.66 4.25
N SER A 172 17.92 0.67 4.98
CA SER A 172 17.15 -0.52 5.33
C SER A 172 15.68 -0.38 4.92
N HIS A 173 14.85 -1.34 5.36
CA HIS A 173 13.39 -1.31 5.20
C HIS A 173 12.75 -1.04 6.57
N PRO A 174 11.52 -0.51 6.63
CA PRO A 174 10.59 -0.27 5.53
C PRO A 174 10.84 1.07 4.83
N LEU A 175 10.45 1.16 3.56
CA LEU A 175 10.57 2.43 2.81
C LEU A 175 9.22 3.15 2.83
N ILE A 176 9.24 4.48 2.96
CA ILE A 176 8.04 5.30 2.82
C ILE A 176 8.15 6.14 1.55
N PHE A 177 7.06 6.23 0.80
CA PHE A 177 6.92 7.08 -0.37
C PHE A 177 5.68 7.94 -0.23
N SER A 178 5.78 9.20 -0.66
CA SER A 178 4.61 10.02 -0.96
C SER A 178 3.85 9.41 -2.14
N THR A 179 2.52 9.50 -2.13
CA THR A 179 1.66 9.01 -3.21
C THR A 179 1.91 9.71 -4.56
N ARG A 180 2.64 10.84 -4.60
CA ARG A 180 3.16 11.41 -5.85
C ARG A 180 4.05 10.45 -6.64
N TYR A 181 4.66 9.45 -5.98
CA TYR A 181 5.44 8.40 -6.62
C TYR A 181 4.63 7.20 -7.11
N LYS A 182 3.31 7.15 -6.84
CA LYS A 182 2.41 6.05 -7.26
C LYS A 182 2.55 5.76 -8.75
N VAL A 183 2.48 6.78 -9.59
CA VAL A 183 2.58 6.64 -11.05
C VAL A 183 3.97 6.14 -11.47
N ASN A 184 5.04 6.64 -10.84
CA ASN A 184 6.42 6.23 -11.13
C ASN A 184 6.62 4.75 -10.80
N ILE A 185 6.13 4.30 -9.63
CA ILE A 185 6.25 2.91 -9.19
C ILE A 185 5.37 1.99 -10.05
N ILE A 186 4.14 2.39 -10.39
CA ILE A 186 3.27 1.59 -11.27
C ILE A 186 3.89 1.41 -12.65
N LYS A 187 4.49 2.46 -13.21
CA LYS A 187 5.06 2.44 -14.57
C LYS A 187 6.46 1.85 -14.64
N ILE A 188 7.14 1.63 -13.51
CA ILE A 188 8.50 1.09 -13.54
C ILE A 188 8.51 -0.30 -14.17
N ARG A 189 9.49 -0.52 -15.05
CA ARG A 189 9.73 -1.85 -15.58
C ARG A 189 10.20 -2.77 -14.45
N LYS A 190 9.70 -4.01 -14.44
CA LYS A 190 9.81 -4.90 -13.27
C LYS A 190 11.27 -5.26 -12.93
N GLU A 191 12.13 -5.27 -13.93
CA GLU A 191 13.55 -5.54 -13.86
C GLU A 191 14.37 -4.42 -13.18
N LEU A 192 13.86 -3.18 -13.18
CA LEU A 192 14.57 -2.03 -12.59
C LEU A 192 14.32 -1.89 -11.09
N GLY A 193 13.08 -2.18 -10.65
CA GLY A 193 12.68 -2.18 -9.24
C GLY A 193 12.80 -0.83 -8.52
N ILE A 194 12.48 -0.83 -7.22
CA ILE A 194 12.48 0.38 -6.38
C ILE A 194 13.86 1.09 -6.29
N PRO A 195 15.01 0.38 -6.24
CA PRO A 195 16.31 1.05 -6.24
C PRO A 195 16.53 2.03 -7.40
N HIS A 196 15.95 1.76 -8.57
CA HIS A 196 16.03 2.68 -9.71
C HIS A 196 15.32 4.01 -9.46
N ILE A 197 14.17 4.00 -8.77
CA ILE A 197 13.43 5.22 -8.41
C ILE A 197 14.25 6.02 -7.39
N ILE A 198 14.74 5.36 -6.34
CA ILE A 198 15.59 5.98 -5.32
C ILE A 198 16.81 6.67 -5.97
N LYS A 199 17.50 5.98 -6.87
CA LYS A 199 18.69 6.53 -7.56
C LYS A 199 18.38 7.78 -8.39
N ARG A 200 17.19 7.87 -8.97
CA ARG A 200 16.76 9.01 -9.81
C ARG A 200 16.28 10.22 -9.00
N HIS A 201 15.86 9.99 -7.77
CA HIS A 201 15.21 10.99 -6.92
C HIS A 201 15.96 11.22 -5.61
N LYS A 202 17.29 11.22 -5.64
CA LYS A 202 18.14 11.33 -4.44
C LYS A 202 17.90 12.59 -3.62
N GLU A 203 17.67 13.72 -4.29
CA GLU A 203 17.39 15.00 -3.63
C GLU A 203 16.04 15.02 -2.91
N ASP A 204 15.18 14.05 -3.19
CA ASP A 204 13.84 13.94 -2.59
C ASP A 204 13.79 12.94 -1.42
N ILE A 205 14.95 12.48 -0.95
CA ILE A 205 15.08 11.51 0.13
C ILE A 205 15.34 12.24 1.46
N LEU A 206 14.54 11.88 2.46
CA LEU A 206 14.84 12.07 3.89
C LEU A 206 15.40 10.77 4.45
N TYR A 207 16.61 10.82 5.00
CA TYR A 207 17.22 9.67 5.69
C TYR A 207 16.94 9.76 7.18
N VAL A 208 16.41 8.68 7.76
CA VAL A 208 16.05 8.61 9.18
C VAL A 208 16.87 7.52 9.82
N ASN A 209 17.74 7.85 10.77
CA ASN A 209 18.45 6.82 11.53
C ASN A 209 17.43 5.98 12.30
N VAL A 210 17.64 4.67 12.42
CA VAL A 210 16.82 3.77 13.23
C VAL A 210 17.72 2.81 13.98
N GLU A 211 17.28 2.35 15.14
CA GLU A 211 17.96 1.30 15.90
C GLU A 211 17.30 -0.04 15.52
N GLU A 212 18.09 -0.94 14.93
CA GLU A 212 17.72 -2.35 14.71
C GLU A 212 18.47 -3.25 15.70
#